data_AF-A0A2V9N8J9-F1
#
_entry.id   AF-A0A2V9N8J9-F1
#
_cell.length_a   1.000
_cell.length_b   1.000
_cell.length_c   1.000
_cell.angle_alpha   90.00
_cell.angle_beta   90.00
_cell.angle_gamma   90.00
#
_symmetry.space_group_name_H-M   'P 1'
#
loop_
_entity.id
_entity.type
_entity.pdbx_description
1 polymer ?
#
loop_
_entity_poly.entity_id
_entity_poly.type
_entity_poly.pdbx_seq_one_letter_code
_entity_poly.pdbx_strand_id
1 'polypeptide(L)'
;MFLHRKLRKFFVLLLGAVFAGFIPKSASAQATLLLEEPYSYDGTFAGTGHAAVYLDRVCAETPTLLRRCGPGEQGVVISRYHHINGRDWVAVPLIPYLYAVENPGDIPLYADPKLVAFLRHKYLQKMDVSGSDTYQIVGSAYDRTTYGFRIETTAEQDDELIRRLNSETNLEAYQLLKRNCADFVKQIVNFYYPHAVHRSVIGDIGVMTPKQAAKSLTHTAKHHPQMRLTTFIVPQVPGLKRSKPVHGVIESLVLAKKYVTPVLLFHPVLVVGVETAYWTGWRFDPAKGASIFDPVRGLETPLTAAQRAWYQKSLSAMKHENIEGEPLPNWHDFVATTEPLLDATGQPFLQARGQDATTQVGICRDNALRISAPPQLVEGLLFARLNQELKSKKPAHASVAQIESDLELLQQVTKSSEASLTTGAVQGSE
;
A
#
# COMPACT_ATOMS: atom_id res chain seq x y z
N MET A 1 54.52 -41.37 12.00
CA MET A 1 53.40 -41.70 11.09
C MET A 1 52.04 -41.15 11.52
N PHE A 2 51.78 -40.93 12.82
CA PHE A 2 50.50 -40.40 13.33
C PHE A 2 50.27 -38.89 13.08
N LEU A 3 51.34 -38.09 13.05
CA LEU A 3 51.27 -36.62 12.92
C LEU A 3 50.88 -36.17 11.50
N HIS A 4 51.35 -36.88 10.47
CA HIS A 4 51.03 -36.59 9.07
C HIS A 4 49.55 -36.82 8.72
N ARG A 5 48.88 -37.75 9.41
CA ARG A 5 47.47 -38.09 9.18
C ARG A 5 46.50 -37.06 9.78
N LYS A 6 46.90 -36.40 10.87
CA LYS A 6 46.13 -35.30 11.48
C LYS A 6 46.24 -33.99 10.69
N LEU A 7 47.43 -33.64 10.19
CA LEU A 7 47.62 -32.46 9.35
C LEU A 7 46.80 -32.53 8.04
N ARG A 8 46.76 -33.70 7.40
CA ARG A 8 46.02 -33.91 6.15
C ARG A 8 44.50 -33.84 6.33
N LYS A 9 43.97 -34.28 7.48
CA LYS A 9 42.54 -34.12 7.83
C LYS A 9 42.18 -32.67 8.14
N PHE A 10 43.08 -31.94 8.80
CA PHE A 10 42.88 -30.52 9.11
C PHE A 10 42.88 -29.66 7.84
N PHE A 11 43.77 -29.95 6.89
CA PHE A 11 43.85 -29.22 5.62
C PHE A 11 42.63 -29.47 4.70
N VAL A 12 42.08 -30.69 4.69
CA VAL A 12 40.85 -31.01 3.93
C VAL A 12 39.61 -30.36 4.57
N LEU A 13 39.53 -30.31 5.90
CA LEU A 13 38.47 -29.58 6.62
C LEU A 13 38.56 -28.06 6.39
N LEU A 14 39.77 -27.50 6.33
CA LEU A 14 39.96 -26.07 6.05
C LEU A 14 39.62 -25.73 4.59
N LEU A 15 39.99 -26.58 3.62
CA LEU A 15 39.63 -26.36 2.20
C LEU A 15 38.11 -26.48 1.99
N GLY A 16 37.43 -27.40 2.68
CA GLY A 16 35.97 -27.53 2.64
C GLY A 16 35.24 -26.33 3.27
N ALA A 17 35.78 -25.76 4.35
CA ALA A 17 35.22 -24.56 4.97
C ALA A 17 35.42 -23.28 4.13
N VAL A 18 36.53 -23.17 3.40
CA VAL A 18 36.80 -22.03 2.51
C VAL A 18 35.91 -22.08 1.25
N PHE A 19 35.57 -23.26 0.71
CA PHE A 19 34.63 -23.37 -0.41
C PHE A 19 33.15 -23.23 -0.01
N ALA A 20 32.78 -23.58 1.23
CA ALA A 20 31.40 -23.38 1.72
C ALA A 20 31.08 -21.91 2.04
N GLY A 21 32.10 -21.06 2.23
CA GLY A 21 31.94 -19.62 2.51
C GLY A 21 31.69 -18.73 1.27
N PHE A 22 31.81 -19.28 0.06
CA PHE A 22 31.69 -18.54 -1.21
C PHE A 22 30.56 -19.07 -2.11
N ILE A 23 29.46 -19.56 -1.53
CA ILE A 23 28.20 -19.59 -2.29
C ILE A 23 27.66 -18.16 -2.21
N PRO A 24 27.76 -17.35 -3.28
CA PRO A 24 27.06 -16.07 -3.30
C PRO A 24 25.59 -16.39 -3.03
N LYS A 25 25.05 -15.86 -1.93
CA LYS A 25 23.61 -15.78 -1.76
C LYS A 25 23.12 -14.89 -2.89
N SER A 26 22.77 -15.49 -4.03
CA SER A 26 22.06 -14.79 -5.08
C SER A 26 20.91 -14.07 -4.40
N ALA A 27 20.89 -12.73 -4.49
CA ALA A 27 19.83 -11.94 -3.92
C ALA A 27 18.51 -12.50 -4.47
N SER A 28 17.72 -13.11 -3.58
CA SER A 28 16.46 -13.76 -3.93
C SER A 28 15.54 -12.71 -4.56
N ALA A 29 15.04 -12.97 -5.77
CA ALA A 29 14.04 -12.15 -6.41
C ALA A 29 12.68 -12.39 -5.72
N GLN A 30 11.73 -11.48 -5.81
CA GLN A 30 10.44 -11.66 -5.13
C GLN A 30 9.27 -11.23 -6.02
N ALA A 31 8.23 -12.06 -6.00
CA ALA A 31 6.94 -11.73 -6.56
C ALA A 31 5.94 -11.56 -5.42
N THR A 32 5.09 -10.55 -5.50
CA THR A 32 4.09 -10.26 -4.49
C THR A 32 2.73 -10.17 -5.12
N LEU A 33 1.80 -11.03 -4.70
CA LEU A 33 0.39 -10.83 -4.99
C LEU A 33 -0.14 -9.70 -4.11
N LEU A 34 -0.63 -8.63 -4.73
CA LEU A 34 -1.30 -7.52 -4.07
C LEU A 34 -2.81 -7.77 -4.11
N LEU A 35 -3.43 -7.90 -2.94
CA LEU A 35 -4.88 -7.97 -2.76
C LEU A 35 -5.37 -6.62 -2.27
N GLU A 36 -6.14 -5.93 -3.08
CA GLU A 36 -6.56 -4.56 -2.77
C GLU A 36 -8.04 -4.50 -2.41
N GLU A 37 -8.36 -3.76 -1.35
CA GLU A 37 -9.73 -3.60 -0.92
C GLU A 37 -10.62 -2.88 -1.95
N PRO A 38 -11.91 -3.21 -2.01
CA PRO A 38 -12.86 -2.49 -2.85
C PRO A 38 -13.06 -1.05 -2.37
N TYR A 39 -13.09 -0.09 -3.30
CA TYR A 39 -13.41 1.31 -3.03
C TYR A 39 -14.93 1.59 -2.97
N SER A 40 -15.77 0.70 -3.51
CA SER A 40 -17.24 0.78 -3.47
C SER A 40 -17.88 -0.61 -3.42
N TYR A 41 -19.15 -0.69 -2.99
CA TYR A 41 -19.93 -1.95 -2.94
C TYR A 41 -21.12 -1.94 -3.90
N ASP A 42 -21.17 -0.96 -4.80
CA ASP A 42 -22.29 -0.77 -5.70
C ASP A 42 -22.07 -1.56 -6.99
N GLY A 43 -22.79 -2.68 -7.15
CA GLY A 43 -22.73 -3.56 -8.32
C GLY A 43 -22.42 -5.03 -7.98
N THR A 44 -22.73 -5.93 -8.91
CA THR A 44 -22.73 -7.40 -8.72
C THR A 44 -21.38 -8.01 -8.31
N PHE A 45 -20.26 -7.27 -8.44
CA PHE A 45 -18.90 -7.69 -8.06
C PHE A 45 -18.11 -6.63 -7.28
N ALA A 46 -18.77 -5.55 -6.85
CA ALA A 46 -18.10 -4.39 -6.29
C ALA A 46 -17.33 -4.70 -4.99
N GLY A 47 -17.74 -5.71 -4.22
CA GLY A 47 -17.04 -6.15 -3.00
C GLY A 47 -15.75 -6.98 -3.20
N THR A 48 -15.41 -7.34 -4.44
CA THR A 48 -14.31 -8.29 -4.73
C THR A 48 -12.91 -7.67 -4.72
N GLY A 49 -12.82 -6.34 -4.80
CA GLY A 49 -11.53 -5.62 -4.79
C GLY A 49 -10.78 -5.67 -6.12
N HIS A 50 -9.46 -5.46 -6.06
CA HIS A 50 -8.55 -5.59 -7.20
C HIS A 50 -7.36 -6.48 -6.84
N ALA A 51 -6.68 -7.03 -7.85
CA ALA A 51 -5.48 -7.84 -7.63
C ALA A 51 -4.39 -7.44 -8.64
N ALA A 52 -3.16 -7.33 -8.18
CA ALA A 52 -1.99 -7.00 -8.99
C ALA A 52 -0.79 -7.86 -8.59
N VAL A 53 0.28 -7.83 -9.37
CA VAL A 53 1.57 -8.45 -9.01
C VAL A 53 2.65 -7.38 -8.93
N TYR A 54 3.31 -7.30 -7.78
CA TYR A 54 4.52 -6.51 -7.60
C TYR A 54 5.76 -7.38 -7.75
N LEU A 55 6.70 -6.96 -8.59
CA LEU A 55 7.97 -7.62 -8.87
C LEU A 55 9.11 -6.67 -8.49
N ASP A 56 9.97 -7.09 -7.55
CA ASP A 56 11.00 -6.21 -6.96
C ASP A 56 12.28 -6.07 -7.80
N ARG A 57 12.45 -6.92 -8.82
CA ARG A 57 13.60 -6.90 -9.74
C ARG A 57 13.25 -6.67 -11.21
N VAL A 58 11.95 -6.54 -11.50
CA VAL A 58 11.43 -6.19 -12.82
C VAL A 58 10.95 -4.75 -12.78
N CYS A 59 11.34 -3.96 -13.77
CA CYS A 59 11.01 -2.55 -13.90
C CYS A 59 10.33 -2.28 -15.24
N ALA A 60 9.55 -1.21 -15.33
CA ALA A 60 8.94 -0.77 -16.58
C ALA A 60 9.93 0.09 -17.38
N GLU A 61 10.15 -0.26 -18.64
CA GLU A 61 10.74 0.65 -19.63
C GLU A 61 9.67 1.60 -20.19
N THR A 62 8.48 1.04 -20.45
CA THR A 62 7.26 1.78 -20.79
C THR A 62 6.08 1.13 -20.06
N PRO A 63 4.88 1.73 -20.04
CA PRO A 63 3.71 1.11 -19.41
C PRO A 63 3.33 -0.28 -19.94
N THR A 64 3.93 -0.75 -21.03
CA THR A 64 3.68 -2.08 -21.62
C THR A 64 4.96 -2.84 -21.97
N LEU A 65 6.12 -2.38 -21.52
CA LEU A 65 7.41 -3.03 -21.80
C LEU A 65 8.21 -3.18 -20.51
N LEU A 66 8.60 -4.41 -20.21
CA LEU A 66 9.35 -4.75 -19.00
C LEU A 66 10.84 -4.87 -19.28
N ARG A 67 11.64 -4.60 -18.26
CA ARG A 67 13.09 -4.83 -18.24
C ARG A 67 13.54 -5.20 -16.83
N ARG A 68 14.81 -5.57 -16.68
CA ARG A 68 15.42 -5.66 -15.35
C ARG A 68 15.53 -4.28 -14.71
N CYS A 69 15.38 -4.24 -13.39
CA CYS A 69 15.69 -3.05 -12.62
C CYS A 69 17.20 -2.76 -12.60
N GLY A 70 17.54 -1.47 -12.68
CA GLY A 70 18.84 -0.92 -12.37
C GLY A 70 19.01 -0.64 -10.87
N PRO A 71 20.20 -0.17 -10.46
CA PRO A 71 20.46 0.18 -9.07
C PRO A 71 19.51 1.26 -8.53
N GLY A 72 18.91 1.01 -7.37
CA GLY A 72 18.03 1.97 -6.69
C GLY A 72 16.56 1.97 -7.15
N GLU A 73 16.23 1.27 -8.23
CA GLU A 73 14.84 1.12 -8.65
C GLU A 73 14.09 0.14 -7.74
N GLN A 74 12.81 0.42 -7.49
CA GLN A 74 11.99 -0.32 -6.52
C GLN A 74 11.06 -1.35 -7.18
N GLY A 75 11.27 -1.68 -8.45
CA GLY A 75 10.43 -2.63 -9.16
C GLY A 75 9.12 -2.06 -9.69
N VAL A 76 8.24 -2.96 -10.12
CA VAL A 76 7.05 -2.63 -10.89
C VAL A 76 5.83 -3.40 -10.41
N VAL A 77 4.68 -2.74 -10.48
CA VAL A 77 3.38 -3.38 -10.33
C VAL A 77 2.79 -3.60 -11.71
N ILE A 78 2.47 -4.86 -12.01
CA ILE A 78 1.75 -5.26 -13.22
C ILE A 78 0.35 -5.71 -12.86
N SER A 79 -0.62 -5.25 -13.64
CA SER A 79 -2.00 -5.72 -13.50
C SER A 79 -2.78 -5.56 -14.80
N ARG A 80 -3.90 -6.26 -14.85
CA ARG A 80 -4.88 -6.19 -15.94
C ARG A 80 -6.03 -5.29 -15.52
N TYR A 81 -6.30 -4.31 -16.37
CA TYR A 81 -7.41 -3.37 -16.22
C TYR A 81 -8.37 -3.48 -17.40
N HIS A 82 -9.51 -2.84 -17.23
CA HIS A 82 -10.50 -2.64 -18.28
C HIS A 82 -10.28 -1.25 -18.88
N HIS A 83 -10.36 -1.10 -20.20
CA HIS A 83 -10.33 0.19 -20.90
C HIS A 83 -9.10 1.08 -20.64
N ILE A 84 -7.90 0.50 -20.58
CA ILE A 84 -6.64 1.26 -20.50
C ILE A 84 -5.90 1.16 -21.83
N ASN A 85 -6.06 2.17 -22.68
CA ASN A 85 -5.34 2.33 -23.94
C ASN A 85 -5.35 1.08 -24.87
N GLY A 86 -6.42 0.27 -24.83
CA GLY A 86 -6.52 -0.98 -25.60
C GLY A 86 -5.50 -2.06 -25.22
N ARG A 87 -4.93 -2.02 -24.00
CA ARG A 87 -3.92 -2.95 -23.49
C ARG A 87 -4.51 -3.99 -22.54
N ASP A 88 -3.99 -5.21 -22.57
CA ASP A 88 -4.42 -6.32 -21.71
C ASP A 88 -3.84 -6.23 -20.30
N TRP A 89 -2.66 -5.65 -20.18
CA TRP A 89 -1.99 -5.37 -18.92
C TRP A 89 -1.14 -4.11 -19.03
N VAL A 90 -0.91 -3.47 -17.89
CA VAL A 90 -0.03 -2.30 -17.76
C VAL A 90 0.94 -2.48 -16.62
N ALA A 91 2.08 -1.80 -16.71
CA ALA A 91 3.16 -1.79 -15.75
C ALA A 91 3.37 -0.37 -15.21
N VAL A 92 3.35 -0.23 -13.89
CA VAL A 92 3.53 1.06 -13.20
C VAL A 92 4.57 0.88 -12.10
N PRO A 93 5.59 1.76 -11.98
CA PRO A 93 6.54 1.68 -10.87
C PRO A 93 5.84 1.72 -9.50
N LEU A 94 6.41 1.04 -8.50
CA LEU A 94 5.76 0.79 -7.21
C LEU A 94 5.24 2.07 -6.51
N ILE A 95 6.08 3.10 -6.40
CA ILE A 95 5.72 4.33 -5.67
C ILE A 95 4.59 5.09 -6.37
N PRO A 96 4.64 5.36 -7.69
CA PRO A 96 3.52 5.95 -8.41
C PRO A 96 2.24 5.09 -8.40
N TYR A 97 2.38 3.77 -8.49
CA TYR A 97 1.23 2.86 -8.39
C TYR A 97 0.48 3.05 -7.07
N LEU A 98 1.21 3.12 -5.95
CA LEU A 98 0.63 3.24 -4.62
C LEU A 98 0.22 4.69 -4.29
N TYR A 99 1.02 5.68 -4.68
CA TYR A 99 0.94 7.05 -4.15
C TYR A 99 0.93 8.15 -5.22
N ALA A 100 0.88 7.83 -6.51
CA ALA A 100 0.84 8.81 -7.61
C ALA A 100 1.94 9.90 -7.58
N VAL A 101 3.04 9.63 -6.86
CA VAL A 101 4.26 10.45 -6.78
C VAL A 101 5.46 9.60 -7.18
N GLU A 102 6.59 10.23 -7.47
CA GLU A 102 7.79 9.52 -7.93
C GLU A 102 8.67 9.05 -6.77
N ASN A 103 8.76 9.84 -5.68
CA ASN A 103 9.62 9.52 -4.54
C ASN A 103 8.82 9.25 -3.26
N PRO A 104 9.31 8.37 -2.36
CA PRO A 104 8.70 8.15 -1.06
C PRO A 104 8.55 9.41 -0.19
N GLY A 105 9.51 10.34 -0.29
CA GLY A 105 9.51 11.61 0.44
C GLY A 105 8.36 12.56 0.05
N ASP A 106 7.81 12.38 -1.15
CA ASP A 106 6.74 13.21 -1.72
C ASP A 106 5.34 12.70 -1.34
N ILE A 107 5.25 11.60 -0.58
CA ILE A 107 3.97 11.02 -0.15
C ILE A 107 3.31 11.98 0.86
N PRO A 108 2.08 12.46 0.58
CA PRO A 108 1.36 13.33 1.50
C PRO A 108 1.09 12.65 2.84
N LEU A 109 1.24 13.41 3.92
CA LEU A 109 0.90 13.02 5.28
C LEU A 109 -0.63 12.88 5.45
N TYR A 110 -1.41 13.60 4.66
CA TYR A 110 -2.87 13.56 4.67
C TYR A 110 -3.36 13.95 3.28
N ALA A 111 -4.38 13.26 2.78
CA ALA A 111 -4.87 13.43 1.42
C ALA A 111 -6.39 13.59 1.38
N ASP A 112 -6.84 14.58 0.63
CA ASP A 112 -8.25 14.81 0.31
C ASP A 112 -8.53 14.45 -1.17
N PRO A 113 -9.79 14.38 -1.60
CA PRO A 113 -10.12 14.05 -2.98
C PRO A 113 -9.47 14.97 -4.01
N LYS A 114 -9.34 16.28 -3.71
CA LYS A 114 -8.76 17.25 -4.64
C LYS A 114 -7.28 17.01 -4.87
N LEU A 115 -6.50 16.82 -3.80
CA LEU A 115 -5.09 16.49 -3.88
C LEU A 115 -4.85 15.18 -4.65
N VAL A 116 -5.63 14.13 -4.37
CA VAL A 116 -5.48 12.84 -5.03
C VAL A 116 -5.74 12.94 -6.53
N ALA A 117 -6.81 13.63 -6.93
CA ALA A 117 -7.11 13.88 -8.34
C ALA A 117 -5.97 14.66 -9.02
N PHE A 118 -5.43 15.68 -8.35
CA PHE A 118 -4.31 16.47 -8.86
C PHE A 118 -3.05 15.63 -9.08
N LEU A 119 -2.62 14.85 -8.09
CA LEU A 119 -1.42 14.02 -8.17
C LEU A 119 -1.53 12.97 -9.28
N ARG A 120 -2.67 12.26 -9.34
CA ARG A 120 -2.95 11.29 -10.40
C ARG A 120 -2.88 11.93 -11.78
N HIS A 121 -3.53 13.08 -11.95
CA HIS A 121 -3.55 13.77 -13.22
C HIS A 121 -2.14 14.17 -13.66
N LYS A 122 -1.32 14.73 -12.75
CA LYS A 122 0.07 15.11 -13.05
C LYS A 122 0.93 13.93 -13.44
N TYR A 123 0.79 12.79 -12.76
CA TYR A 123 1.58 11.61 -13.08
C TYR A 123 1.10 10.93 -14.38
N LEU A 124 -0.21 10.80 -14.59
CA LEU A 124 -0.77 10.22 -15.82
C LEU A 124 -0.42 11.02 -17.08
N GLN A 125 -0.35 12.36 -16.97
CA GLN A 125 0.13 13.22 -18.07
C GLN A 125 1.57 12.87 -18.49
N LYS A 126 2.44 12.53 -17.53
CA LYS A 126 3.83 12.11 -17.83
C LYS A 126 3.88 10.72 -18.49
N MET A 127 2.97 9.83 -18.12
CA MET A 127 2.94 8.45 -18.66
C MET A 127 2.42 8.35 -20.09
N ASP A 128 1.73 9.39 -20.60
CA ASP A 128 1.03 9.37 -21.89
C ASP A 128 0.03 8.20 -22.02
N VAL A 129 -0.71 7.92 -20.93
CA VAL A 129 -1.73 6.86 -20.89
C VAL A 129 -3.12 7.48 -20.84
N SER A 130 -3.97 7.11 -21.81
CA SER A 130 -5.38 7.50 -21.88
C SER A 130 -6.33 6.33 -21.62
N GLY A 131 -7.52 6.63 -21.10
CA GLY A 131 -8.59 5.65 -20.84
C GLY A 131 -9.58 6.17 -19.80
N SER A 132 -10.77 5.57 -19.73
CA SER A 132 -11.80 5.98 -18.77
C SER A 132 -11.45 5.61 -17.33
N ASP A 133 -10.64 4.55 -17.15
CA ASP A 133 -10.35 3.94 -15.86
C ASP A 133 -8.90 4.17 -15.40
N THR A 134 -8.18 5.12 -16.01
CA THR A 134 -6.75 5.42 -15.71
C THR A 134 -6.51 5.88 -14.29
N TYR A 135 -7.53 6.39 -13.59
CA TYR A 135 -7.40 6.71 -12.18
C TYR A 135 -7.11 5.48 -11.30
N GLN A 136 -7.39 4.26 -11.78
CA GLN A 136 -7.19 3.00 -11.04
C GLN A 136 -5.75 2.49 -11.08
N ILE A 137 -4.91 2.99 -12.00
CA ILE A 137 -3.55 2.46 -12.21
C ILE A 137 -2.49 3.20 -11.38
N VAL A 138 -2.86 4.29 -10.70
CA VAL A 138 -1.96 5.15 -9.92
C VAL A 138 -2.63 5.64 -8.63
N GLY A 139 -1.84 5.74 -7.55
CA GLY A 139 -2.34 6.22 -6.26
C GLY A 139 -3.32 5.26 -5.58
N SER A 140 -3.16 3.94 -5.71
CA SER A 140 -4.11 2.97 -5.14
C SER A 140 -4.23 3.10 -3.61
N ALA A 141 -3.13 3.41 -2.91
CA ALA A 141 -3.12 3.58 -1.45
C ALA A 141 -3.90 4.81 -0.95
N TYR A 142 -4.41 5.68 -1.82
CA TYR A 142 -5.34 6.73 -1.40
C TYR A 142 -6.76 6.21 -1.17
N ASP A 143 -7.20 5.25 -1.98
CA ASP A 143 -8.58 4.76 -1.96
C ASP A 143 -8.75 3.53 -1.06
N ARG A 144 -7.67 2.76 -0.87
CA ARG A 144 -7.76 1.41 -0.31
C ARG A 144 -6.52 0.95 0.42
N THR A 145 -6.74 0.04 1.36
CA THR A 145 -5.69 -0.78 1.97
C THR A 145 -5.36 -1.95 1.04
N THR A 146 -4.07 -2.26 0.90
CA THR A 146 -3.58 -3.36 0.07
C THR A 146 -2.82 -4.37 0.92
N TYR A 147 -3.08 -5.67 0.72
CA TYR A 147 -2.41 -6.77 1.39
C TYR A 147 -1.44 -7.44 0.42
N GLY A 148 -0.15 -7.45 0.75
CA GLY A 148 0.89 -8.12 -0.02
C GLY A 148 1.14 -9.55 0.47
N PHE A 149 1.16 -10.50 -0.46
CA PHE A 149 1.54 -11.90 -0.25
C PHE A 149 2.78 -12.20 -1.08
N ARG A 150 3.94 -12.03 -0.44
CA ARG A 150 5.26 -12.05 -1.08
C ARG A 150 5.87 -13.43 -1.01
N ILE A 151 6.34 -13.92 -2.15
CA ILE A 151 6.98 -15.22 -2.32
C ILE A 151 8.36 -15.01 -2.94
N GLU A 152 9.31 -15.87 -2.57
CA GLU A 152 10.64 -15.86 -3.18
C GLU A 152 10.61 -16.43 -4.59
N THR A 153 11.46 -15.91 -5.47
CA THR A 153 11.62 -16.28 -6.87
C THR A 153 13.10 -16.17 -7.25
N THR A 154 13.47 -16.54 -8.47
CA THR A 154 14.85 -16.39 -8.95
C THR A 154 14.96 -15.34 -10.05
N ALA A 155 16.18 -14.81 -10.23
CA ALA A 155 16.47 -13.83 -11.27
C ALA A 155 16.13 -14.36 -12.67
N GLU A 156 16.42 -15.64 -12.89
CA GLU A 156 16.23 -16.33 -14.16
C GLU A 156 14.73 -16.51 -14.46
N GLN A 157 13.90 -16.72 -13.42
CA GLN A 157 12.45 -16.75 -13.58
C GLN A 157 11.92 -15.37 -13.98
N ASP A 158 12.40 -14.30 -13.38
CA ASP A 158 12.03 -12.93 -13.77
C ASP A 158 12.42 -12.62 -15.22
N ASP A 159 13.60 -13.07 -15.66
CA ASP A 159 14.03 -12.89 -17.05
C ASP A 159 13.14 -13.61 -18.06
N GLU A 160 12.73 -14.83 -17.73
CA GLU A 160 11.79 -15.59 -18.55
C GLU A 160 10.42 -14.92 -18.54
N LEU A 161 9.96 -14.39 -17.40
CA LEU A 161 8.71 -13.65 -17.34
C LEU A 161 8.75 -12.40 -18.22
N ILE A 162 9.83 -11.62 -18.15
CA ILE A 162 10.06 -10.43 -18.99
C ILE A 162 9.99 -10.83 -20.47
N ARG A 163 10.75 -11.85 -20.87
CA ARG A 163 10.77 -12.32 -22.27
C ARG A 163 9.38 -12.73 -22.73
N ARG A 164 8.65 -13.47 -21.91
CA ARG A 164 7.30 -13.92 -22.22
C ARG A 164 6.35 -12.74 -22.41
N LEU A 165 6.24 -11.86 -21.42
CA LEU A 165 5.28 -10.74 -21.45
C LEU A 165 5.61 -9.73 -22.57
N ASN A 166 6.89 -9.47 -22.83
CA ASN A 166 7.31 -8.58 -23.92
C ASN A 166 7.11 -9.19 -25.32
N SER A 167 7.01 -10.52 -25.43
CA SER A 167 6.76 -11.20 -26.71
C SER A 167 5.27 -11.26 -27.08
N GLU A 168 4.37 -11.06 -26.11
CA GLU A 168 2.93 -11.04 -26.33
C GLU A 168 2.49 -9.71 -26.96
N THR A 169 1.45 -9.71 -27.79
CA THR A 169 0.95 -8.49 -28.46
C THR A 169 0.31 -7.47 -27.50
N ASN A 170 0.00 -7.89 -26.26
CA ASN A 170 -0.62 -7.10 -25.19
C ASN A 170 -1.82 -6.25 -25.69
N LEU A 171 -2.78 -6.91 -26.36
CA LEU A 171 -4.03 -6.32 -26.82
C LEU A 171 -5.16 -6.66 -25.86
N GLU A 172 -5.97 -5.66 -25.52
CA GLU A 172 -7.08 -5.79 -24.57
C GLU A 172 -7.94 -7.02 -24.87
N ALA A 173 -8.00 -7.92 -23.89
CA ALA A 173 -8.82 -9.11 -23.95
C ALA A 173 -9.52 -9.33 -22.60
N TYR A 174 -9.81 -8.23 -21.91
CA TYR A 174 -10.47 -8.26 -20.60
C TYR A 174 -11.85 -8.91 -20.70
N GLN A 175 -12.13 -9.84 -19.80
CA GLN A 175 -13.45 -10.43 -19.62
C GLN A 175 -13.70 -10.62 -18.12
N LEU A 176 -14.68 -9.92 -17.57
CA LEU A 176 -14.95 -9.87 -16.12
C LEU A 176 -14.96 -11.25 -15.44
N LEU A 177 -15.51 -12.28 -16.10
CA LEU A 177 -15.68 -13.62 -15.53
C LEU A 177 -14.54 -14.60 -15.81
N LYS A 178 -13.70 -14.36 -16.83
CA LYS A 178 -12.73 -15.35 -17.34
C LYS A 178 -11.32 -14.83 -17.58
N ARG A 179 -11.17 -13.51 -17.75
CA ARG A 179 -9.93 -12.80 -18.07
C ARG A 179 -9.90 -11.45 -17.32
N ASN A 180 -9.92 -11.51 -16.00
CA ASN A 180 -9.87 -10.33 -15.13
C ASN A 180 -8.49 -10.17 -14.46
N CYS A 181 -8.37 -9.20 -13.55
CA CYS A 181 -7.15 -8.94 -12.78
C CYS A 181 -6.68 -10.15 -11.96
N ALA A 182 -7.61 -10.90 -11.35
CA ALA A 182 -7.27 -12.07 -10.55
C ALA A 182 -6.86 -13.27 -11.41
N ASP A 183 -7.41 -13.43 -12.61
CA ASP A 183 -6.93 -14.42 -13.59
C ASP A 183 -5.52 -14.08 -14.09
N PHE A 184 -5.21 -12.79 -14.29
CA PHE A 184 -3.86 -12.36 -14.63
C PHE A 184 -2.88 -12.66 -13.50
N VAL A 185 -3.21 -12.30 -12.25
CA VAL A 185 -2.41 -12.65 -11.07
C VAL A 185 -2.17 -14.16 -10.99
N LYS A 186 -3.21 -14.98 -11.21
CA LYS A 186 -3.07 -16.44 -11.27
C LYS A 186 -2.05 -16.87 -12.32
N GLN A 187 -2.10 -16.29 -13.53
CA GLN A 187 -1.17 -16.62 -14.61
C GLN A 187 0.28 -16.33 -14.21
N ILE A 188 0.54 -15.16 -13.61
CA ILE A 188 1.88 -14.75 -13.20
C ILE A 188 2.37 -15.57 -12.00
N VAL A 189 1.56 -15.72 -10.95
CA VAL A 189 1.97 -16.49 -9.76
C VAL A 189 2.19 -17.96 -10.10
N ASN A 190 1.34 -18.56 -10.95
CA ASN A 190 1.51 -19.95 -11.37
C ASN A 190 2.66 -20.16 -12.36
N PHE A 191 3.14 -19.10 -13.01
CA PHE A 191 4.37 -19.16 -13.79
C PHE A 191 5.58 -19.40 -12.87
N TYR A 192 5.63 -18.72 -11.71
CA TYR A 192 6.69 -18.95 -10.71
C TYR A 192 6.49 -20.26 -9.93
N TYR A 193 5.26 -20.53 -9.50
CA TYR A 193 4.90 -21.71 -8.71
C TYR A 193 3.66 -22.39 -9.30
N PRO A 194 3.86 -23.42 -10.14
CA PRO A 194 2.76 -24.14 -10.76
C PRO A 194 1.69 -24.57 -9.76
N HIS A 195 0.43 -24.29 -10.10
CA HIS A 195 -0.76 -24.63 -9.30
C HIS A 195 -0.90 -23.93 -7.94
N ALA A 196 -0.06 -22.93 -7.62
CA ALA A 196 -0.15 -22.24 -6.34
C ALA A 196 -1.46 -21.44 -6.15
N VAL A 197 -2.02 -20.93 -7.25
CA VAL A 197 -3.27 -20.19 -7.29
C VAL A 197 -4.28 -20.90 -8.17
N HIS A 198 -5.48 -21.13 -7.65
CA HIS A 198 -6.54 -21.84 -8.35
C HIS A 198 -7.93 -21.26 -8.06
N ARG A 199 -8.84 -21.40 -9.04
CA ARG A 199 -10.21 -20.94 -8.91
C ARG A 199 -10.96 -21.76 -7.86
N SER A 200 -11.98 -21.17 -7.25
CA SER A 200 -12.91 -21.86 -6.37
C SER A 200 -14.21 -22.13 -7.12
N VAL A 201 -14.56 -23.40 -7.31
CA VAL A 201 -15.79 -23.79 -8.00
C VAL A 201 -17.02 -23.48 -7.13
N ILE A 202 -16.91 -23.71 -5.82
CA ILE A 202 -18.04 -23.60 -4.88
C ILE A 202 -18.16 -22.19 -4.27
N GLY A 203 -17.05 -21.55 -3.89
CA GLY A 203 -17.06 -20.27 -3.16
C GLY A 203 -17.24 -19.02 -4.03
N ASP A 204 -16.90 -19.11 -5.32
CA ASP A 204 -16.90 -17.98 -6.26
C ASP A 204 -17.55 -18.33 -7.61
N ILE A 205 -18.36 -19.40 -7.65
CA ILE A 205 -19.12 -19.82 -8.85
C ILE A 205 -18.18 -20.05 -10.06
N GLY A 206 -16.96 -20.53 -9.81
CA GLY A 206 -15.96 -20.78 -10.85
C GLY A 206 -15.27 -19.53 -11.42
N VAL A 207 -15.58 -18.34 -10.91
CA VAL A 207 -14.87 -17.08 -11.23
C VAL A 207 -13.61 -16.97 -10.37
N MET A 208 -12.53 -16.43 -10.93
CA MET A 208 -11.37 -16.06 -10.13
C MET A 208 -11.60 -14.70 -9.47
N THR A 209 -11.54 -14.64 -8.14
CA THR A 209 -11.59 -13.38 -7.37
C THR A 209 -10.24 -13.05 -6.75
N PRO A 210 -9.94 -11.77 -6.50
CA PRO A 210 -8.76 -11.35 -5.74
C PRO A 210 -8.61 -12.10 -4.42
N LYS A 211 -9.70 -12.23 -3.65
CA LYS A 211 -9.69 -12.96 -2.38
C LYS A 211 -9.30 -14.42 -2.54
N GLN A 212 -9.84 -15.11 -3.55
CA GLN A 212 -9.53 -16.50 -3.82
C GLN A 212 -8.08 -16.67 -4.27
N ALA A 213 -7.53 -15.72 -5.03
CA ALA A 213 -6.13 -15.74 -5.43
C ALA A 213 -5.20 -15.71 -4.20
N ALA A 214 -5.43 -14.78 -3.26
CA ALA A 214 -4.69 -14.72 -2.01
C ALA A 214 -4.93 -15.94 -1.10
N LYS A 215 -6.18 -16.39 -0.96
CA LYS A 215 -6.55 -17.54 -0.12
C LYS A 215 -5.90 -18.83 -0.60
N SER A 216 -5.90 -19.11 -1.91
CA SER A 216 -5.24 -20.30 -2.46
C SER A 216 -3.72 -20.21 -2.33
N LEU A 217 -3.11 -19.06 -2.62
CA LEU A 217 -1.67 -18.87 -2.44
C LEU A 217 -1.23 -19.13 -0.98
N THR A 218 -1.93 -18.52 -0.01
CA THR A 218 -1.64 -18.73 1.42
C THR A 218 -1.86 -20.17 1.86
N HIS A 219 -2.85 -20.86 1.30
CA HIS A 219 -3.06 -22.28 1.57
C HIS A 219 -1.91 -23.13 1.01
N THR A 220 -1.53 -22.93 -0.25
CA THR A 220 -0.40 -23.60 -0.91
C THR A 220 0.89 -23.39 -0.12
N ALA A 221 1.21 -22.16 0.27
CA ALA A 221 2.44 -21.82 0.98
C ALA A 221 2.58 -22.52 2.35
N LYS A 222 1.46 -22.86 3.02
CA LYS A 222 1.50 -23.66 4.26
C LYS A 222 2.05 -25.08 4.03
N HIS A 223 1.82 -25.64 2.85
CA HIS A 223 2.31 -26.97 2.47
C HIS A 223 3.64 -26.90 1.71
N HIS A 224 4.10 -25.70 1.35
CA HIS A 224 5.32 -25.45 0.59
C HIS A 224 6.19 -24.36 1.23
N PRO A 225 6.86 -24.66 2.37
CA PRO A 225 7.66 -23.67 3.12
C PRO A 225 8.79 -23.02 2.30
N GLN A 226 9.24 -23.67 1.23
CA GLN A 226 10.25 -23.14 0.32
C GLN A 226 9.82 -21.85 -0.41
N MET A 227 8.51 -21.57 -0.48
CA MET A 227 7.99 -20.31 -1.03
C MET A 227 8.32 -19.10 -0.16
N ARG A 228 8.66 -19.33 1.13
CA ARG A 228 9.00 -18.29 2.13
C ARG A 228 8.00 -17.14 2.15
N LEU A 229 6.71 -17.49 2.19
CA LEU A 229 5.61 -16.53 2.16
C LEU A 229 5.76 -15.50 3.30
N THR A 230 5.84 -14.24 2.92
CA THR A 230 5.78 -13.09 3.83
C THR A 230 4.54 -12.27 3.51
N THR A 231 3.81 -11.84 4.54
CA THR A 231 2.59 -11.06 4.39
C THR A 231 2.77 -9.66 4.95
N PHE A 232 2.25 -8.65 4.25
CA PHE A 232 2.31 -7.26 4.69
C PHE A 232 1.07 -6.46 4.28
N ILE A 233 0.90 -5.28 4.89
CA ILE A 233 -0.17 -4.33 4.61
C ILE A 233 0.48 -3.04 4.09
N VAL A 234 0.07 -2.59 2.92
CA VAL A 234 0.25 -1.20 2.49
C VAL A 234 -0.93 -0.41 3.03
N PRO A 235 -0.73 0.46 4.02
CA PRO A 235 -1.82 1.19 4.63
C PRO A 235 -2.35 2.26 3.68
N GLN A 236 -3.67 2.50 3.76
CA GLN A 236 -4.26 3.63 3.06
C GLN A 236 -3.74 4.95 3.65
N VAL A 237 -3.44 5.94 2.83
CA VAL A 237 -3.06 7.28 3.29
C VAL A 237 -4.23 7.93 4.05
N PRO A 238 -3.99 8.57 5.21
CA PRO A 238 -5.02 9.32 5.95
C PRO A 238 -5.72 10.41 5.13
N GLY A 239 -6.95 10.72 5.50
CA GLY A 239 -7.76 11.82 4.95
C GLY A 239 -8.99 11.43 4.14
N LEU A 240 -8.92 10.33 3.41
CA LEU A 240 -10.09 9.76 2.76
C LEU A 240 -10.81 8.76 3.68
N LYS A 241 -12.05 8.43 3.30
CA LYS A 241 -12.82 7.38 3.96
C LYS A 241 -12.08 6.05 3.81
N ARG A 242 -11.93 5.32 4.92
CA ARG A 242 -11.28 4.01 4.90
C ARG A 242 -12.04 3.01 4.01
N SER A 243 -11.28 2.21 3.26
CA SER A 243 -11.81 1.08 2.51
C SER A 243 -12.42 0.01 3.42
N LYS A 244 -13.14 -0.94 2.81
CA LYS A 244 -13.79 -2.03 3.55
C LYS A 244 -13.16 -3.38 3.18
N PRO A 245 -13.27 -4.41 4.04
CA PRO A 245 -12.63 -5.71 3.83
C PRO A 245 -13.05 -6.42 2.55
N VAL A 246 -12.14 -7.15 1.90
CA VAL A 246 -12.44 -7.91 0.67
C VAL A 246 -13.43 -9.06 0.92
N HIS A 247 -14.41 -9.18 0.03
CA HIS A 247 -15.38 -10.28 -0.01
C HIS A 247 -15.23 -11.14 -1.26
N GLY A 248 -15.51 -12.45 -1.15
CA GLY A 248 -15.71 -13.32 -2.32
C GLY A 248 -17.01 -12.98 -3.05
N VAL A 249 -17.30 -13.64 -4.18
CA VAL A 249 -18.53 -13.37 -4.94
C VAL A 249 -19.78 -13.69 -4.11
N ILE A 250 -19.83 -14.89 -3.51
CA ILE A 250 -20.98 -15.32 -2.70
C ILE A 250 -21.11 -14.44 -1.45
N GLU A 251 -19.99 -14.11 -0.79
CA GLU A 251 -20.03 -13.19 0.35
C GLU A 251 -20.55 -11.80 -0.06
N SER A 252 -20.15 -11.29 -1.22
CA SER A 252 -20.64 -10.00 -1.73
C SER A 252 -22.13 -10.03 -2.05
N LEU A 253 -22.63 -11.13 -2.63
CA LEU A 253 -24.05 -11.33 -2.94
C LEU A 253 -24.89 -11.52 -1.68
N VAL A 254 -24.41 -12.33 -0.73
CA VAL A 254 -25.13 -12.67 0.50
C VAL A 254 -25.05 -11.55 1.54
N LEU A 255 -24.00 -10.73 1.58
CA LEU A 255 -23.89 -9.61 2.53
C LEU A 255 -24.42 -8.29 1.96
N ALA A 256 -24.74 -8.20 0.68
CA ALA A 256 -25.34 -7.02 0.10
C ALA A 256 -26.79 -6.84 0.61
N LYS A 257 -27.03 -5.73 1.31
CA LYS A 257 -28.35 -5.40 1.93
C LYS A 257 -29.53 -5.58 0.98
N LYS A 258 -29.36 -5.30 -0.31
CA LYS A 258 -30.40 -5.42 -1.35
C LYS A 258 -30.90 -6.86 -1.56
N TYR A 259 -30.05 -7.86 -1.34
CA TYR A 259 -30.37 -9.28 -1.55
C TYR A 259 -30.62 -10.05 -0.25
N VAL A 260 -30.08 -9.56 0.87
CA VAL A 260 -30.34 -10.13 2.21
C VAL A 260 -31.81 -10.08 2.57
N THR A 261 -32.49 -8.94 2.35
CA THR A 261 -33.87 -8.76 2.84
C THR A 261 -34.85 -9.77 2.25
N PRO A 262 -34.89 -10.02 0.93
CA PRO A 262 -35.74 -11.08 0.38
C PRO A 262 -35.31 -12.49 0.84
N VAL A 263 -34.02 -12.79 0.87
CA VAL A 263 -33.53 -14.14 1.25
C VAL A 263 -33.79 -14.43 2.73
N LEU A 264 -33.68 -13.44 3.60
CA LEU A 264 -34.02 -13.58 5.02
C LEU A 264 -35.52 -13.84 5.23
N LEU A 265 -36.38 -13.23 4.41
CA LEU A 265 -37.83 -13.46 4.43
C LEU A 265 -38.20 -14.90 4.02
N PHE A 266 -37.57 -15.44 2.96
CA PHE A 266 -37.95 -16.75 2.41
C PHE A 266 -37.10 -17.92 2.92
N HIS A 267 -35.84 -17.68 3.29
CA HIS A 267 -34.86 -18.69 3.71
C HIS A 267 -33.97 -18.22 4.89
N PRO A 268 -34.56 -17.95 6.07
CA PRO A 268 -33.83 -17.41 7.22
C PRO A 268 -32.70 -18.34 7.71
N VAL A 269 -32.88 -19.66 7.62
CA VAL A 269 -31.87 -20.66 8.02
C VAL A 269 -30.60 -20.56 7.17
N LEU A 270 -30.71 -20.26 5.88
CA LEU A 270 -29.55 -20.09 5.00
C LEU A 270 -28.75 -18.84 5.38
N VAL A 271 -29.44 -17.71 5.63
CA VAL A 271 -28.77 -16.46 6.04
C VAL A 271 -28.08 -16.66 7.38
N VAL A 272 -28.78 -17.22 8.37
CA VAL A 272 -28.21 -17.49 9.71
C VAL A 272 -27.06 -18.49 9.62
N GLY A 273 -27.15 -19.53 8.79
CA GLY A 273 -26.08 -20.50 8.58
C GLY A 273 -24.82 -19.88 7.96
N VAL A 274 -24.97 -19.06 6.92
CA VAL A 274 -23.86 -18.35 6.29
C VAL A 274 -23.25 -17.31 7.23
N GLU A 275 -24.08 -16.53 7.94
CA GLU A 275 -23.58 -15.57 8.93
C GLU A 275 -22.86 -16.27 10.08
N THR A 276 -23.42 -17.31 10.68
CA THR A 276 -22.77 -18.06 11.76
C THR A 276 -21.43 -18.66 11.31
N ALA A 277 -21.35 -19.29 10.14
CA ALA A 277 -20.09 -19.77 9.58
C ALA A 277 -19.07 -18.63 9.33
N TYR A 278 -19.56 -17.47 8.87
CA TYR A 278 -18.74 -16.28 8.63
C TYR A 278 -18.14 -15.73 9.93
N TRP A 279 -18.94 -15.65 11.01
CA TRP A 279 -18.52 -15.12 12.31
C TRP A 279 -17.73 -16.12 13.17
N THR A 280 -17.92 -17.43 12.99
CA THR A 280 -17.24 -18.49 13.78
C THR A 280 -15.82 -18.82 13.32
N GLY A 281 -15.27 -18.08 12.33
CA GLY A 281 -13.83 -18.13 12.01
C GLY A 281 -13.47 -18.84 10.71
N TRP A 282 -14.43 -19.17 9.85
CA TRP A 282 -14.13 -19.68 8.50
C TRP A 282 -13.64 -18.58 7.53
N ARG A 283 -13.65 -17.31 7.95
CA ARG A 283 -13.20 -16.17 7.14
C ARG A 283 -11.70 -16.22 6.90
N PHE A 284 -11.30 -16.02 5.64
CA PHE A 284 -9.92 -15.69 5.31
C PHE A 284 -9.60 -14.29 5.84
N ASP A 285 -8.59 -14.19 6.70
CA ASP A 285 -8.10 -12.92 7.24
C ASP A 285 -6.77 -12.55 6.55
N PRO A 286 -6.78 -11.59 5.59
CA PRO A 286 -5.58 -11.22 4.85
C PRO A 286 -4.56 -10.45 5.71
N ALA A 287 -4.97 -9.91 6.86
CA ALA A 287 -4.09 -9.17 7.77
C ALA A 287 -3.36 -10.08 8.77
N LYS A 288 -3.63 -11.40 8.76
CA LYS A 288 -3.13 -12.32 9.78
C LYS A 288 -1.60 -12.42 9.74
N GLY A 289 -0.95 -11.90 10.80
CA GLY A 289 0.51 -11.93 10.93
C GLY A 289 1.23 -10.98 9.96
N ALA A 290 0.53 -10.01 9.40
CA ALA A 290 1.08 -9.11 8.42
C ALA A 290 1.93 -7.99 9.06
N SER A 291 3.08 -7.71 8.45
CA SER A 291 3.88 -6.50 8.70
C SER A 291 3.24 -5.27 8.07
N ILE A 292 3.72 -4.07 8.40
CA ILE A 292 3.34 -2.83 7.73
C ILE A 292 4.41 -2.48 6.70
N PHE A 293 4.01 -2.20 5.47
CA PHE A 293 4.91 -1.72 4.44
C PHE A 293 5.11 -0.22 4.57
N ASP A 294 6.38 0.18 4.63
CA ASP A 294 6.88 1.54 4.59
C ASP A 294 7.76 1.68 3.33
N PRO A 295 7.53 2.71 2.50
CA PRO A 295 8.23 2.87 1.21
C PRO A 295 9.72 3.23 1.33
N VAL A 296 10.18 3.61 2.53
CA VAL A 296 11.60 3.92 2.82
C VAL A 296 12.25 2.82 3.64
N ARG A 297 11.55 2.32 4.67
CA ARG A 297 12.08 1.38 5.67
C ARG A 297 11.74 -0.09 5.39
N GLY A 298 10.88 -0.37 4.42
CA GLY A 298 10.50 -1.73 4.04
C GLY A 298 9.42 -2.29 4.95
N LEU A 299 9.61 -3.49 5.49
CA LEU A 299 8.59 -4.15 6.33
C LEU A 299 8.83 -3.88 7.81
N GLU A 300 7.83 -3.29 8.46
CA GLU A 300 7.87 -2.87 9.85
C GLU A 300 6.85 -3.62 10.72
N THR A 301 7.07 -3.57 12.03
CA THR A 301 6.19 -4.21 13.00
C THR A 301 4.93 -3.35 13.23
N PRO A 302 3.72 -3.94 13.15
CA PRO A 302 2.48 -3.22 13.42
C PRO A 302 2.35 -2.79 14.88
N LEU A 303 1.63 -1.69 15.14
CA LEU A 303 1.30 -1.28 16.50
C LEU A 303 0.47 -2.34 17.25
N THR A 304 0.93 -2.69 18.45
CA THR A 304 0.11 -3.44 19.41
C THR A 304 -1.04 -2.58 19.96
N ALA A 305 -2.05 -3.23 20.54
CA ALA A 305 -3.16 -2.51 21.18
C ALA A 305 -2.71 -1.64 22.36
N ALA A 306 -1.74 -2.12 23.15
CA ALA A 306 -1.17 -1.38 24.28
C ALA A 306 -0.39 -0.15 23.83
N GLN A 307 0.49 -0.30 22.82
CA GLN A 307 1.21 0.83 22.21
C GLN A 307 0.23 1.86 21.64
N ARG A 308 -0.80 1.43 20.90
CA ARG A 308 -1.82 2.34 20.37
C ARG A 308 -2.50 3.13 21.47
N ALA A 309 -2.95 2.47 22.54
CA ALA A 309 -3.58 3.15 23.67
C ALA A 309 -2.63 4.15 24.35
N TRP A 310 -1.35 3.80 24.46
CA TRP A 310 -0.32 4.70 24.98
C TRP A 310 -0.16 5.95 24.10
N TYR A 311 0.07 5.78 22.79
CA TYR A 311 0.22 6.92 21.86
C TYR A 311 -1.05 7.77 21.78
N GLN A 312 -2.25 7.18 21.85
CA GLN A 312 -3.52 7.92 21.92
C GLN A 312 -3.57 8.84 23.15
N LYS A 313 -3.15 8.33 24.31
CA LYS A 313 -3.09 9.10 25.55
C LYS A 313 -2.06 10.21 25.45
N SER A 314 -0.86 9.92 24.94
CA SER A 314 0.21 10.90 24.75
C SER A 314 -0.20 12.02 23.79
N LEU A 315 -0.80 11.67 22.65
CA LEU A 315 -1.32 12.65 21.68
C LEU A 315 -2.41 13.53 22.28
N SER A 316 -3.29 12.94 23.08
CA SER A 316 -4.34 13.69 23.77
C SER A 316 -3.74 14.69 24.76
N ALA A 317 -2.72 14.30 25.53
CA ALA A 317 -2.04 15.19 26.47
C ALA A 317 -1.39 16.39 25.75
N MET A 318 -0.62 16.14 24.68
CA MET A 318 -0.01 17.21 23.86
C MET A 318 -1.05 18.18 23.30
N LYS A 319 -2.20 17.66 22.84
CA LYS A 319 -3.28 18.52 22.35
C LYS A 319 -3.86 19.43 23.44
N HIS A 320 -3.98 18.96 24.68
CA HIS A 320 -4.52 19.78 25.77
C HIS A 320 -3.54 20.89 26.17
N GLU A 321 -2.24 20.59 26.23
CA GLU A 321 -1.19 21.60 26.48
C GLU A 321 -1.24 22.73 25.42
N ASN A 322 -1.47 22.39 24.14
CA ASN A 322 -1.58 23.40 23.08
C ASN A 322 -2.91 24.17 23.10
N ILE A 323 -4.01 23.59 23.60
CA ILE A 323 -5.31 24.29 23.76
C ILE A 323 -5.24 25.36 24.85
N GLU A 324 -4.32 25.26 25.81
CA GLU A 324 -4.05 26.35 26.78
C GLU A 324 -3.38 27.58 26.09
N GLY A 325 -3.00 27.47 24.81
CA GLY A 325 -2.57 28.55 23.91
C GLY A 325 -3.60 28.93 22.83
N GLU A 326 -3.13 29.28 21.62
CA GLU A 326 -4.00 29.59 20.46
C GLU A 326 -4.66 28.32 19.88
N PRO A 327 -5.98 28.32 19.59
CA PRO A 327 -6.68 27.14 19.09
C PRO A 327 -6.15 26.71 17.71
N LEU A 328 -5.83 25.42 17.59
CA LEU A 328 -5.34 24.86 16.32
C LEU A 328 -6.38 25.01 15.21
N PRO A 329 -5.97 25.48 14.01
CA PRO A 329 -6.86 25.56 12.88
C PRO A 329 -7.38 24.17 12.50
N ASN A 330 -8.67 24.08 12.15
CA ASN A 330 -9.24 22.83 11.66
C ASN A 330 -8.66 22.52 10.28
N TRP A 331 -7.83 21.48 10.21
CA TRP A 331 -7.18 21.03 8.99
C TRP A 331 -8.17 20.79 7.84
N HIS A 332 -9.37 20.26 8.13
CA HIS A 332 -10.35 19.96 7.09
C HIS A 332 -10.91 21.24 6.44
N ASP A 333 -11.14 22.27 7.23
CA ASP A 333 -11.67 23.56 6.75
C ASP A 333 -10.61 24.30 5.93
N PHE A 334 -9.35 24.22 6.36
CA PHE A 334 -8.22 24.75 5.60
C PHE A 334 -8.10 24.08 4.23
N VAL A 335 -8.00 22.75 4.18
CA VAL A 335 -7.82 22.00 2.92
C VAL A 335 -8.95 22.31 1.92
N ALA A 336 -10.19 22.44 2.39
CA ALA A 336 -11.35 22.74 1.55
C ALA A 336 -11.23 24.05 0.76
N THR A 337 -10.40 25.00 1.22
CA THR A 337 -10.19 26.32 0.59
C THR A 337 -8.84 26.49 -0.10
N THR A 338 -8.02 25.44 -0.14
CA THR A 338 -6.65 25.47 -0.68
C THR A 338 -6.55 24.79 -2.03
N GLU A 339 -5.65 25.22 -2.91
CA GLU A 339 -5.30 24.52 -4.15
C GLU A 339 -4.01 23.70 -4.01
N PRO A 340 -3.98 22.43 -4.47
CA PRO A 340 -2.75 21.65 -4.54
C PRO A 340 -1.85 22.14 -5.68
N LEU A 341 -0.56 22.27 -5.38
CA LEU A 341 0.48 22.66 -6.32
C LEU A 341 1.71 21.76 -6.13
N LEU A 342 2.63 21.82 -7.10
CA LEU A 342 3.96 21.21 -6.99
C LEU A 342 5.00 22.32 -6.89
N ASP A 343 5.99 22.15 -6.03
CA ASP A 343 7.15 23.04 -5.97
C ASP A 343 8.13 22.80 -7.13
N ALA A 344 9.22 23.57 -7.19
CA ALA A 344 10.24 23.45 -8.23
C ALA A 344 10.93 22.07 -8.26
N THR A 345 10.89 21.34 -7.15
CA THR A 345 11.45 19.98 -7.00
C THR A 345 10.40 18.89 -7.24
N GLY A 346 9.15 19.25 -7.55
CA GLY A 346 8.06 18.31 -7.78
C GLY A 346 7.33 17.83 -6.52
N GLN A 347 7.64 18.40 -5.34
CA GLN A 347 6.99 18.01 -4.08
C GLN A 347 5.64 18.74 -3.94
N PRO A 348 4.58 18.04 -3.49
CA PRO A 348 3.28 18.67 -3.37
C PRO A 348 3.17 19.55 -2.13
N PHE A 349 2.45 20.65 -2.27
CA PHE A 349 2.09 21.57 -1.20
C PHE A 349 0.68 22.15 -1.43
N LEU A 350 0.09 22.72 -0.39
CA LEU A 350 -1.22 23.39 -0.47
C LEU A 350 -1.05 24.90 -0.42
N GLN A 351 -1.82 25.62 -1.24
CA GLN A 351 -1.83 27.08 -1.29
C GLN A 351 -3.23 27.61 -1.02
N ALA A 352 -3.39 28.47 -0.01
CA ALA A 352 -4.60 29.27 0.20
C ALA A 352 -4.36 30.71 -0.27
N ARG A 353 -5.32 31.27 -1.01
CA ARG A 353 -5.31 32.70 -1.38
C ARG A 353 -6.16 33.47 -0.38
N GLY A 354 -5.51 34.21 0.52
CA GLY A 354 -6.16 35.20 1.37
C GLY A 354 -6.42 36.51 0.62
N GLN A 355 -7.11 37.44 1.25
CA GLN A 355 -7.39 38.77 0.69
C GLN A 355 -6.09 39.58 0.47
N ASP A 356 -5.12 39.44 1.38
CA ASP A 356 -3.87 40.23 1.37
C ASP A 356 -2.57 39.39 1.33
N ALA A 357 -2.66 38.06 1.53
CA ALA A 357 -1.49 37.18 1.58
C ALA A 357 -1.78 35.78 1.03
N THR A 358 -0.73 35.14 0.50
CA THR A 358 -0.77 33.74 0.06
C THR A 358 -0.13 32.86 1.12
N THR A 359 -0.89 31.90 1.63
CA THR A 359 -0.46 30.94 2.65
C THR A 359 -0.06 29.65 1.98
N GLN A 360 1.13 29.13 2.27
CA GLN A 360 1.65 27.88 1.71
C GLN A 360 1.93 26.90 2.84
N VAL A 361 1.59 25.63 2.62
CA VAL A 361 1.80 24.55 3.60
C VAL A 361 2.37 23.33 2.90
N GLY A 362 3.56 22.91 3.32
CA GLY A 362 4.14 21.63 2.94
C GLY A 362 3.34 20.49 3.58
N ILE A 363 3.00 19.48 2.78
CA ILE A 363 2.14 18.37 3.21
C ILE A 363 2.86 17.02 3.25
N CYS A 364 4.16 17.00 2.99
CA CYS A 364 5.00 15.82 2.99
C CYS A 364 6.06 15.93 4.08
N ARG A 365 6.66 14.81 4.52
CA ARG A 365 7.68 14.84 5.59
C ARG A 365 8.85 15.77 5.24
N ASP A 366 9.27 15.73 3.98
CA ASP A 366 10.46 16.45 3.52
C ASP A 366 10.22 17.96 3.33
N ASN A 367 8.96 18.41 3.22
CA ASN A 367 8.64 19.81 2.99
C ASN A 367 7.75 20.47 4.06
N ALA A 368 7.19 19.69 4.99
CA ALA A 368 6.33 20.17 6.06
C ALA A 368 6.98 21.27 6.91
N LEU A 369 8.30 21.22 7.11
CA LEU A 369 9.04 22.27 7.84
C LEU A 369 9.60 23.38 6.94
N ARG A 370 9.71 23.14 5.63
CA ARG A 370 10.40 24.03 4.68
C ARG A 370 9.48 25.06 4.04
N ILE A 371 8.26 24.65 3.67
CA ILE A 371 7.33 25.44 2.83
C ILE A 371 6.21 26.07 3.67
N SER A 372 6.16 25.78 4.97
CA SER A 372 4.96 26.03 5.76
C SER A 372 4.97 27.36 6.51
N ALA A 373 3.97 28.18 6.23
CA ALA A 373 3.63 29.34 7.02
C ALA A 373 2.10 29.48 7.07
N PRO A 374 1.46 29.57 8.26
CA PRO A 374 2.04 29.50 9.61
C PRO A 374 2.26 28.05 10.15
N PRO A 375 3.19 27.83 11.11
CA PRO A 375 3.51 26.51 11.68
C PRO A 375 2.31 25.73 12.25
N GLN A 376 1.32 26.45 12.79
CA GLN A 376 0.11 25.89 13.39
C GLN A 376 -0.71 25.05 12.40
N LEU A 377 -0.60 25.31 11.08
CA LEU A 377 -1.28 24.51 10.07
C LEU A 377 -0.64 23.12 9.91
N VAL A 378 0.69 23.03 10.00
CA VAL A 378 1.41 21.75 9.97
C VAL A 378 1.12 20.95 11.23
N GLU A 379 1.01 21.63 12.36
CA GLU A 379 0.59 21.03 13.61
C GLU A 379 -0.82 20.42 13.50
N GLY A 380 -1.77 21.19 12.97
CA GLY A 380 -3.13 20.72 12.68
C GLY A 380 -3.16 19.50 11.74
N LEU A 381 -2.34 19.51 10.68
CA LEU A 381 -2.13 18.37 9.77
C LEU A 381 -1.65 17.12 10.51
N LEU A 382 -0.60 17.24 11.32
CA LEU A 382 -0.01 16.11 12.04
C LEU A 382 -0.96 15.55 13.09
N PHE A 383 -1.69 16.41 13.82
CA PHE A 383 -2.75 15.97 14.70
C PHE A 383 -3.88 15.25 13.96
N ALA A 384 -4.33 15.76 12.81
CA ALA A 384 -5.36 15.10 12.01
C ALA A 384 -4.92 13.71 11.55
N ARG A 385 -3.68 13.60 11.05
CA ARG A 385 -3.06 12.34 10.63
C ARG A 385 -2.95 11.35 11.79
N LEU A 386 -2.29 11.73 12.88
CA LEU A 386 -2.04 10.85 14.03
C LEU A 386 -3.36 10.40 14.69
N ASN A 387 -4.35 11.29 14.82
CA ASN A 387 -5.67 10.93 15.33
C ASN A 387 -6.36 9.86 14.45
N GLN A 388 -6.29 10.01 13.12
CA GLN A 388 -6.90 9.04 12.20
C GLN A 388 -6.20 7.68 12.24
N GLU A 389 -4.87 7.65 12.29
CA GLU A 389 -4.09 6.41 12.37
C GLU A 389 -4.31 5.68 13.70
N LEU A 390 -4.28 6.42 14.80
CA LEU A 390 -4.43 5.83 16.13
C LEU A 390 -5.87 5.41 16.43
N LYS A 391 -6.89 6.02 15.85
CA LYS A 391 -8.31 5.65 16.09
C LYS A 391 -8.68 4.29 15.50
N SER A 392 -7.98 3.82 14.47
CA SER A 392 -8.32 2.54 13.82
C SER A 392 -8.04 1.35 14.72
N LYS A 393 -9.04 0.47 14.92
CA LYS A 393 -8.94 -0.68 15.83
C LYS A 393 -8.33 -1.91 15.16
N LYS A 394 -8.73 -2.25 13.93
CA LYS A 394 -8.22 -3.37 13.11
C LYS A 394 -8.54 -3.18 11.61
N PRO A 395 -7.68 -3.64 10.69
CA PRO A 395 -6.31 -4.12 10.94
C PRO A 395 -5.39 -2.98 11.43
N ALA A 396 -4.16 -3.31 11.83
CA ALA A 396 -3.18 -2.27 12.13
C ALA A 396 -2.76 -1.60 10.81
N HIS A 397 -2.83 -0.27 10.74
CA HIS A 397 -2.45 0.51 9.55
C HIS A 397 -1.20 1.36 9.77
N ALA A 398 -0.62 1.30 10.97
CA ALA A 398 0.58 2.05 11.31
C ALA A 398 1.57 1.14 12.04
N SER A 399 2.85 1.42 11.82
CA SER A 399 3.99 0.86 12.53
C SER A 399 4.46 1.80 13.63
N VAL A 400 5.17 1.24 14.62
CA VAL A 400 5.71 2.01 15.75
C VAL A 400 6.61 3.14 15.23
N ALA A 401 7.54 2.79 14.35
CA ALA A 401 8.50 3.72 13.79
C ALA A 401 7.83 4.83 12.95
N GLN A 402 6.67 4.56 12.32
CA GLN A 402 5.92 5.60 11.62
C GLN A 402 5.28 6.60 12.59
N ILE A 403 4.67 6.12 13.68
CA ILE A 403 4.07 6.98 14.68
C ILE A 403 5.12 7.82 15.40
N GLU A 404 6.27 7.22 15.72
CA GLU A 404 7.39 7.94 16.35
C GLU A 404 7.94 9.05 15.44
N SER A 405 8.17 8.75 14.16
CA SER A 405 8.61 9.76 13.19
C SER A 405 7.60 10.92 13.04
N ASP A 406 6.30 10.63 13.00
CA ASP A 406 5.26 11.65 12.88
C ASP A 406 5.15 12.49 14.18
N LEU A 407 5.42 11.90 15.35
CA LEU A 407 5.48 12.60 16.64
C LEU A 407 6.73 13.47 16.78
N GLU A 408 7.89 13.01 16.32
CA GLU A 408 9.12 13.82 16.29
C GLU A 408 8.93 15.05 15.41
N LEU A 409 8.31 14.89 14.24
CA LEU A 409 7.98 16.00 13.35
C LEU A 409 7.02 16.99 14.03
N LEU A 410 6.01 16.51 14.75
CA LEU A 410 5.09 17.35 15.53
C LEU A 410 5.84 18.17 16.59
N GLN A 411 6.72 17.53 17.36
CA GLN A 411 7.52 18.22 18.37
C GLN A 411 8.44 19.29 17.78
N GLN A 412 9.01 19.05 16.60
CA GLN A 412 9.84 20.03 15.90
C GLN A 412 9.01 21.26 15.48
N VAL A 413 7.81 21.04 14.92
CA VAL A 413 6.88 22.13 14.54
C VAL A 413 6.49 22.98 15.76
N THR A 414 6.12 22.34 16.87
CA THR A 414 5.71 23.05 18.09
C THR A 414 6.84 23.92 18.65
N LYS A 415 8.07 23.39 18.73
CA LYS A 415 9.25 24.17 19.18
C LYS A 415 9.55 25.37 18.29
N SER A 416 9.44 25.21 16.96
CA SER A 416 9.63 26.32 16.02
C SER A 416 8.56 27.40 16.15
N SER A 417 7.32 27.01 16.48
CA SER A 417 6.21 27.93 16.76
C SER A 417 6.48 28.77 18.02
N GLU A 418 6.88 28.14 19.12
CA GLU A 418 7.22 28.82 20.38
C GLU A 418 8.40 29.78 20.23
N ALA A 419 9.44 29.38 19.49
CA ALA A 419 10.58 30.25 19.18
C ALA A 419 10.16 31.48 18.35
N SER A 420 9.24 31.32 17.40
CA SER A 420 8.75 32.43 16.57
C SER A 420 7.91 33.43 17.38
N LEU A 421 7.08 32.93 18.30
CA LEU A 421 6.28 33.74 19.23
C LEU A 421 7.15 34.55 20.20
N THR A 422 8.20 33.92 20.76
CA THR A 422 9.14 34.59 21.68
C THR A 422 10.00 35.64 20.97
N THR A 423 10.38 35.42 19.71
CA THR A 423 11.18 36.39 18.93
C THR A 423 10.33 37.59 18.47
N GLY A 424 9.06 37.37 18.10
CA GLY A 424 8.12 38.43 17.74
C GLY A 424 7.71 39.33 18.91
N ALA A 425 7.66 38.78 20.13
CA ALA A 425 7.42 39.56 21.34
C ALA A 425 8.57 40.53 21.69
N VAL A 426 9.80 40.24 21.25
CA VAL A 426 10.99 41.09 21.48
C VAL A 426 11.08 42.22 20.43
N GLN A 427 10.53 42.04 19.23
CA GLN A 427 10.51 43.09 18.18
C GLN A 427 9.32 44.06 18.29
N GLY A 428 8.33 43.78 19.13
CA GLY A 428 7.16 44.64 19.37
C GLY A 428 7.34 45.64 20.52
N SER A 429 8.54 45.75 21.10
CA SER A 429 8.84 46.58 22.27
C SER A 429 9.95 47.62 22.03
N GLU A 430 10.04 48.19 20.82
CA GLU A 430 10.86 49.37 20.53
C GLU A 430 10.03 50.55 20.04
#